data_AF-A0A2N5N0N2-F1
#
_entry.id   AF-A0A2N5N0N2-F1
#
_cell.length_a   1.000
_cell.length_b   1.000
_cell.length_c   1.000
_cell.angle_alpha   90.00
_cell.angle_beta   90.00
_cell.angle_gamma   90.00
#
_symmetry.space_group_name_H-M   'P 1'
#
loop_
_entity.id
_entity.type
_entity.pdbx_description
1 polymer ?
#
loop_
_entity_poly.entity_id
_entity_poly.type
_entity_poly.pdbx_seq_one_letter_code
_entity_poly.pdbx_strand_id
1 'polypeptide(L)'
;MLPYPAATTREQKLAYAHRVKDRLLAEHPGRILAIGLYGSVARGTDQPCSDLELHVVAPDGAEPLPGDEFVELPFKLELSCRTRAGYLARAARVDDGWPIWAGSFTHVMPLHDPKGLFALGAQAALDGSEEAFRGVMREFMVWEPYETMGKIRNLRASGENGHLPRAAMDLTWQAAKLIGLANRRPFTTRVRTLREAAALPSQPDGFAELAALSESGRLQHADELHAACERLWSGLNRWFEELGLEYRRDAAAEMDGSDDEQAGGCGGEQADESDGERADESGGDKRESSAGEFAGPIDEMDGAGWSWTPVGTSAEEREALAALLTGEPWPYHGIVRPEAETIRKAFDDGAYHGDETRTFWIEDAAGAKAGLLKIMDTQDPTLLFDLRIRQAYRRQGAARSTLRWMADYVFREFPSAIRIEGHTRTDNAGMQAAFRGTLFVLESCHRQSWPQEGRLYDSFGYGLLRGDWERGAATPVPAMPR
;
A
#
# COMPACT_ATOMS: atom_id res chain seq x y z
N MET A 1 9.89 28.14 -24.11
CA MET A 1 10.50 27.07 -23.30
C MET A 1 10.76 27.62 -21.90
N LEU A 2 10.50 26.84 -20.86
CA LEU A 2 10.78 27.25 -19.48
C LEU A 2 12.30 27.22 -19.22
N PRO A 3 12.84 28.07 -18.33
CA PRO A 3 14.28 28.15 -18.05
C PRO A 3 14.77 27.06 -17.09
N TYR A 4 13.90 26.14 -16.66
CA TYR A 4 14.21 25.05 -15.73
C TYR A 4 13.62 23.72 -16.21
N PRO A 5 14.22 22.57 -15.81
CA PRO A 5 15.43 22.43 -15.00
C PRO A 5 16.68 22.97 -15.72
N ALA A 6 17.52 23.71 -15.00
CA ALA A 6 18.70 24.35 -15.57
C ALA A 6 19.93 23.46 -15.46
N ALA A 7 20.82 23.53 -16.43
CA ALA A 7 22.10 22.82 -16.40
C ALA A 7 23.04 23.42 -15.35
N THR A 8 23.55 22.59 -14.44
CA THR A 8 24.46 22.97 -13.35
C THR A 8 25.63 21.99 -13.20
N THR A 9 26.80 22.48 -12.81
CA THR A 9 27.98 21.65 -12.57
C THR A 9 27.90 20.94 -11.21
N ARG A 10 28.67 19.87 -11.05
CA ARG A 10 28.81 19.18 -9.78
C ARG A 10 29.32 20.11 -8.67
N GLU A 11 30.29 20.99 -8.96
CA GLU A 11 30.78 21.94 -7.94
C GLU A 11 29.66 22.89 -7.48
N GLN A 12 28.83 23.37 -8.40
CA GLN A 12 27.69 24.23 -8.06
C GLN A 12 26.69 23.50 -7.15
N LYS A 13 26.37 22.23 -7.47
CA LYS A 13 25.49 21.37 -6.67
C LYS A 13 26.03 21.14 -5.26
N LEU A 14 27.31 20.78 -5.14
CA LEU A 14 27.96 20.56 -3.84
C LEU A 14 28.05 21.85 -3.02
N ALA A 15 28.43 22.96 -3.65
CA ALA A 15 28.47 24.26 -2.98
C ALA A 15 27.09 24.67 -2.48
N TYR A 16 26.03 24.42 -3.26
CA TYR A 16 24.67 24.68 -2.84
C TYR A 16 24.25 23.77 -1.67
N ALA A 17 24.52 22.47 -1.75
CA ALA A 17 24.21 21.53 -0.67
C ALA A 17 24.92 21.88 0.65
N HIS A 18 26.18 22.34 0.58
CA HIS A 18 26.89 22.84 1.78
C HIS A 18 26.22 24.10 2.35
N ARG A 19 25.75 25.04 1.52
CA ARG A 19 24.99 26.20 1.99
C ARG A 19 23.68 25.80 2.67
N VAL A 20 22.96 24.83 2.09
CA VAL A 20 21.73 24.27 2.71
C VAL A 20 22.06 23.66 4.07
N LYS A 21 23.11 22.83 4.15
CA LYS A 21 23.59 22.23 5.41
C LYS A 21 23.93 23.31 6.44
N ASP A 22 24.69 24.35 6.08
CA ASP A 22 25.07 25.43 7.00
C ASP A 22 23.84 26.21 7.49
N ARG A 23 22.88 26.51 6.59
CA ARG A 23 21.62 27.16 6.93
C ARG A 23 20.79 26.34 7.92
N LEU A 24 20.60 25.04 7.64
CA LEU A 24 19.84 24.14 8.51
C LEU A 24 20.45 24.02 9.91
N LEU A 25 21.78 23.91 10.01
CA LEU A 25 22.48 23.85 11.30
C LEU A 25 22.37 25.16 12.10
N ALA A 26 22.34 26.30 11.41
CA ALA A 26 22.20 27.61 12.04
C ALA A 26 20.76 27.89 12.51
N GLU A 27 19.75 27.50 11.72
CA GLU A 27 18.33 27.70 12.02
C GLU A 27 17.80 26.73 13.08
N HIS A 28 18.43 25.55 13.22
CA HIS A 28 18.00 24.49 14.13
C HIS A 28 19.12 23.97 15.05
N PRO A 29 19.71 24.83 15.91
CA PRO A 29 20.86 24.44 16.74
C PRO A 29 20.50 23.32 17.70
N GLY A 30 21.32 22.25 17.72
CA GLY A 30 21.13 21.08 18.59
C GLY A 30 19.98 20.15 18.20
N ARG A 31 19.24 20.45 17.12
CA ARG A 31 18.10 19.64 16.65
C ARG A 31 18.43 18.72 15.48
N ILE A 32 19.66 18.74 14.99
CA ILE A 32 20.12 17.92 13.85
C ILE A 32 21.29 17.06 14.30
N LEU A 33 21.17 15.75 14.08
CA LEU A 33 22.22 14.76 14.30
C LEU A 33 23.09 14.57 13.06
N ALA A 34 22.47 14.53 11.88
CA ALA A 34 23.19 14.28 10.63
C ALA A 34 22.50 14.93 9.42
N ILE A 35 23.29 15.34 8.44
CA ILE A 35 22.87 15.82 7.12
C ILE A 35 23.76 15.15 6.07
N GLY A 36 23.16 14.51 5.06
CA GLY A 36 23.89 13.77 4.04
C GLY A 36 23.20 13.83 2.69
N LEU A 37 23.99 14.01 1.63
CA LEU A 37 23.49 13.91 0.26
C LEU A 37 23.30 12.43 -0.10
N TYR A 38 22.23 12.11 -0.82
CA TYR A 38 22.11 10.84 -1.53
C TYR A 38 21.94 11.08 -3.04
N GLY A 39 21.44 10.08 -3.76
CA GLY A 39 21.16 10.21 -5.18
C GLY A 39 22.39 10.23 -6.07
N SER A 40 22.25 10.84 -7.24
CA SER A 40 23.30 10.90 -8.27
C SER A 40 24.50 11.75 -7.86
N VAL A 41 24.27 12.83 -7.09
CA VAL A 41 25.32 13.72 -6.60
C VAL A 41 26.19 13.02 -5.55
N ALA A 42 25.60 12.27 -4.62
CA ALA A 42 26.40 11.49 -3.66
C ALA A 42 27.30 10.45 -4.35
N ARG A 43 26.83 9.86 -5.46
CA ARG A 43 27.55 8.81 -6.21
C ARG A 43 28.61 9.30 -7.19
N GLY A 44 28.65 10.61 -7.49
CA GLY A 44 29.54 11.11 -8.54
C GLY A 44 29.05 10.86 -9.96
N THR A 45 27.77 10.53 -10.14
CA THR A 45 27.16 10.22 -11.45
C THR A 45 26.14 11.26 -11.88
N ASP A 46 26.05 12.40 -11.18
CA ASP A 46 25.13 13.47 -11.50
C ASP A 46 25.39 14.06 -12.88
N GLN A 47 24.31 14.44 -13.55
CA GLN A 47 24.28 15.05 -14.86
C GLN A 47 23.87 16.53 -14.74
N PRO A 48 23.95 17.34 -15.80
CA PRO A 48 23.69 18.77 -15.71
C PRO A 48 22.34 19.12 -15.08
N CYS A 49 21.29 18.33 -15.33
CA CYS A 49 19.93 18.57 -14.81
C CYS A 49 19.55 17.67 -13.62
N SER A 50 20.51 17.02 -12.98
CA SER A 50 20.26 16.26 -11.75
C SER A 50 19.85 17.19 -10.60
N ASP A 51 18.90 16.73 -9.80
CA ASP A 51 18.44 17.38 -8.58
C ASP A 51 19.36 17.09 -7.38
N LEU A 52 19.01 17.70 -6.24
CA LEU A 52 19.69 17.52 -4.96
C LEU A 52 18.73 16.87 -3.97
N GLU A 53 19.18 15.79 -3.34
CA GLU A 53 18.38 15.04 -2.38
C GLU A 53 19.20 14.84 -1.10
N LEU A 54 18.68 15.28 0.04
CA LEU A 54 19.37 15.23 1.33
C LEU A 54 18.54 14.49 2.37
N HIS A 55 19.21 13.64 3.15
CA HIS A 55 18.70 13.19 4.44
C HIS A 55 19.03 14.24 5.50
N VAL A 56 18.04 14.60 6.33
CA VAL A 56 18.22 15.41 7.53
C VAL A 56 17.69 14.60 8.71
N VAL A 57 18.59 14.22 9.62
CA VAL A 57 18.23 13.32 10.72
C VAL A 57 18.26 14.08 12.05
N ALA A 58 17.13 14.08 12.75
CA ALA A 58 16.95 14.72 14.05
C ALA A 58 17.04 13.71 15.21
N PRO A 59 17.28 14.15 16.46
CA PRO A 59 17.18 13.30 17.64
C PRO A 59 15.81 12.67 17.81
N ASP A 60 15.76 11.51 18.46
CA ASP A 60 14.51 10.90 18.88
C ASP A 60 13.82 11.76 19.96
N GLY A 61 12.49 11.82 19.92
CA GLY A 61 11.69 12.66 20.82
C GLY A 61 11.69 14.15 20.48
N ALA A 62 12.46 14.60 19.49
CA ALA A 62 12.31 15.94 18.92
C ALA A 62 11.09 15.97 17.98
N GLU A 63 10.38 17.11 17.94
CA GLU A 63 9.42 17.35 16.87
C GLU A 63 10.15 17.25 15.51
N PRO A 64 9.64 16.47 14.55
CA PRO A 64 10.28 16.32 13.25
C PRO A 64 10.40 17.68 12.55
N LEU A 65 11.58 17.97 12.00
CA LEU A 65 11.69 19.06 11.04
C LEU A 65 10.79 18.71 9.84
N PRO A 66 10.06 19.69 9.27
CA PRO A 66 9.26 19.41 8.08
C PRO A 66 10.18 18.93 6.96
N GLY A 67 9.83 17.81 6.35
CA GLY A 67 10.38 17.47 5.03
C GLY A 67 9.82 18.42 4.00
N ASP A 68 10.60 18.73 2.97
CA ASP A 68 10.17 19.65 1.92
C ASP A 68 10.77 19.24 0.58
N GLU A 69 10.00 19.42 -0.49
CA GLU A 69 10.45 19.18 -1.86
C GLU A 69 10.03 20.37 -2.72
N PHE A 70 11.01 21.13 -3.18
CA PHE A 70 10.77 22.42 -3.82
C PHE A 70 11.83 22.75 -4.87
N VAL A 71 11.54 23.78 -5.67
CA VAL A 71 12.45 24.31 -6.68
C VAL A 71 12.96 25.66 -6.20
N GLU A 72 14.24 25.72 -5.83
CA GLU A 72 14.98 26.95 -5.62
C GLU A 72 15.99 27.09 -6.75
N LEU A 73 15.60 27.85 -7.79
CA LEU A 73 16.36 27.93 -9.03
C LEU A 73 17.85 28.22 -8.77
N PRO A 74 18.77 27.49 -9.45
CA PRO A 74 18.52 26.55 -10.54
C PRO A 74 18.18 25.10 -10.11
N PHE A 75 18.07 24.82 -8.82
CA PHE A 75 18.01 23.45 -8.29
C PHE A 75 16.58 23.04 -7.92
N LYS A 76 16.27 21.77 -8.14
CA LYS A 76 15.24 21.05 -7.38
C LYS A 76 15.93 20.46 -6.15
N LEU A 77 15.32 20.62 -4.98
CA LEU A 77 15.81 20.13 -3.70
C LEU A 77 14.74 19.26 -3.04
N GLU A 78 15.15 18.09 -2.55
CA GLU A 78 14.38 17.26 -1.62
C GLU A 78 15.11 17.21 -0.27
N LEU A 79 14.39 17.51 0.81
CA LEU A 79 14.83 17.38 2.19
C LEU A 79 14.02 16.28 2.88
N SER A 80 14.60 15.08 2.99
CA SER A 80 14.01 13.97 3.73
C SER A 80 14.33 14.10 5.22
N CYS A 81 13.42 14.72 5.97
CA CYS A 81 13.58 14.95 7.40
C CYS A 81 12.98 13.80 8.22
N ARG A 82 13.78 13.15 9.07
CA ARG A 82 13.35 12.03 9.93
C ARG A 82 14.00 12.08 11.30
N THR A 83 13.39 11.47 12.31
CA THR A 83 14.09 11.15 13.56
C THR A 83 15.13 10.05 13.32
N ARG A 84 16.06 9.85 14.25
CA ARG A 84 17.05 8.77 14.17
C ARG A 84 16.37 7.40 14.05
N ALA A 85 15.38 7.12 14.90
CA ALA A 85 14.60 5.88 14.84
C ALA A 85 13.87 5.75 13.51
N GLY A 86 13.23 6.82 13.02
CA GLY A 86 12.51 6.81 11.74
C GLY A 86 13.44 6.61 10.53
N TYR A 87 14.64 7.18 10.54
CA TYR A 87 15.65 6.98 9.50
C TYR A 87 16.12 5.52 9.46
N LEU A 88 16.47 4.94 10.62
CA LEU A 88 16.92 3.55 10.70
C LEU A 88 15.80 2.55 10.36
N ALA A 89 14.57 2.80 10.82
CA ALA A 89 13.41 1.98 10.48
C ALA A 89 13.11 2.02 8.97
N ARG A 90 13.20 3.20 8.33
CA ARG A 90 13.02 3.31 6.88
C ARG A 90 14.12 2.59 6.12
N ALA A 91 15.37 2.71 6.56
CA ALA A 91 16.50 2.00 5.96
C ALA A 91 16.31 0.49 6.03
N ALA A 92 15.88 -0.05 7.18
CA ALA A 92 15.70 -1.47 7.42
C ALA A 92 14.48 -2.11 6.72
N ARG A 93 13.56 -1.31 6.15
CA ARG A 93 12.34 -1.83 5.52
C ARG A 93 12.69 -2.66 4.28
N VAL A 94 12.10 -3.84 4.12
CA VAL A 94 12.13 -4.58 2.86
C VAL A 94 10.72 -4.55 2.29
N ASP A 95 10.57 -3.97 1.10
CA ASP A 95 9.32 -3.87 0.34
C ASP A 95 9.64 -4.08 -1.14
N ASP A 96 8.63 -4.15 -2.00
CA ASP A 96 8.80 -4.36 -3.43
C ASP A 96 9.63 -3.25 -4.10
N GLY A 97 9.59 -2.04 -3.54
CA GLY A 97 10.36 -0.88 -3.99
C GLY A 97 11.82 -0.89 -3.53
N TRP A 98 12.23 -1.79 -2.63
CA TRP A 98 13.57 -1.81 -2.01
C TRP A 98 14.71 -1.69 -3.03
N PRO A 99 14.72 -2.40 -4.17
CA PRO A 99 15.79 -2.27 -5.16
C PRO A 99 15.92 -0.87 -5.76
N ILE A 100 14.86 -0.07 -5.71
CA ILE A 100 14.81 1.28 -6.26
C ILE A 100 15.29 2.30 -5.24
N TRP A 101 14.80 2.23 -4.00
CA TRP A 101 15.02 3.27 -3.01
C TRP A 101 16.14 2.95 -2.00
N ALA A 102 16.51 1.69 -1.76
CA ALA A 102 17.53 1.34 -0.75
C ALA A 102 18.92 1.93 -1.09
N GLY A 103 19.14 2.27 -2.36
CA GLY A 103 20.27 3.06 -2.81
C GLY A 103 20.42 4.40 -2.07
N SER A 104 19.33 5.03 -1.63
CA SER A 104 19.38 6.31 -0.92
C SER A 104 19.97 6.21 0.49
N PHE A 105 20.06 5.00 1.05
CA PHE A 105 20.62 4.74 2.39
C PHE A 105 22.03 4.13 2.33
N THR A 106 22.31 3.34 1.30
CA THR A 106 23.61 2.65 1.14
C THR A 106 24.71 3.55 0.56
N HIS A 107 24.34 4.63 -0.14
CA HIS A 107 25.28 5.56 -0.78
C HIS A 107 24.98 7.01 -0.37
N VAL A 108 25.19 7.31 0.91
CA VAL A 108 25.06 8.66 1.45
C VAL A 108 26.44 9.29 1.56
N MET A 109 26.59 10.51 1.05
CA MET A 109 27.77 11.35 1.24
C MET A 109 27.51 12.29 2.43
N PRO A 110 28.18 12.08 3.59
CA PRO A 110 27.94 12.89 4.77
C PRO A 110 28.38 14.35 4.54
N LEU A 111 27.49 15.30 4.84
CA LEU A 111 27.82 16.72 4.91
C LEU A 111 28.01 17.18 6.36
N HIS A 112 27.32 16.54 7.29
CA HIS A 112 27.45 16.64 8.74
C HIS A 112 27.05 15.30 9.35
N ASP A 113 27.96 14.55 9.96
CA ASP A 113 27.63 13.28 10.63
C ASP A 113 28.69 12.91 11.69
N PRO A 114 28.72 13.63 12.83
CA PRO A 114 29.77 13.44 13.84
C PRO A 114 29.74 12.07 14.54
N LYS A 115 28.65 11.30 14.39
CA LYS A 115 28.45 10.00 15.06
C LYS A 115 28.39 8.81 14.09
N GLY A 116 28.60 9.04 12.78
CA GLY A 116 28.59 7.97 11.78
C GLY A 116 27.21 7.32 11.59
N LEU A 117 26.13 8.09 11.72
CA LEU A 117 24.76 7.60 11.59
C LEU A 117 24.45 7.04 10.19
N PHE A 118 25.01 7.62 9.14
CA PHE A 118 24.75 7.14 7.78
C PHE A 118 25.36 5.75 7.52
N ALA A 119 26.47 5.42 8.17
CA ALA A 119 27.04 4.06 8.13
C ALA A 119 26.10 3.03 8.77
N LEU A 120 25.45 3.39 9.89
CA LEU A 120 24.43 2.55 10.52
C LEU A 120 23.20 2.36 9.61
N GLY A 121 22.77 3.41 8.91
CA GLY A 121 21.69 3.30 7.93
C GLY A 121 22.03 2.41 6.74
N ALA A 122 23.25 2.52 6.21
CA ALA A 122 23.73 1.65 5.13
C ALA A 122 23.74 0.18 5.56
N GLN A 123 24.19 -0.11 6.78
CA GLN A 123 24.15 -1.46 7.35
C GLN A 123 22.71 -1.96 7.50
N ALA A 124 21.84 -1.15 8.12
CA ALA A 124 20.43 -1.50 8.30
C ALA A 124 19.71 -1.81 6.98
N ALA A 125 20.02 -1.07 5.90
CA ALA A 125 19.44 -1.31 4.58
C ALA A 125 19.85 -2.64 3.94
N LEU A 126 20.98 -3.21 4.34
CA LEU A 126 21.52 -4.47 3.82
C LEU A 126 21.25 -5.67 4.75
N ASP A 127 20.83 -5.42 5.99
CA ASP A 127 20.63 -6.42 7.04
C ASP A 127 19.28 -7.15 6.98
N GLY A 128 18.43 -6.87 5.98
CA GLY A 128 17.16 -7.56 5.81
C GLY A 128 17.32 -9.08 5.71
N SER A 129 16.47 -9.83 6.41
CA SER A 129 16.53 -11.30 6.44
C SER A 129 16.19 -11.89 5.09
N GLU A 130 16.72 -13.08 4.79
CA GLU A 130 16.41 -13.77 3.53
C GLU A 130 14.91 -13.97 3.34
N GLU A 131 14.21 -14.39 4.40
CA GLU A 131 12.77 -14.61 4.35
C GLU A 131 11.98 -13.32 4.10
N ALA A 132 12.44 -12.16 4.59
CA ALA A 132 11.78 -10.89 4.29
C ALA A 132 11.82 -10.58 2.79
N PHE A 133 12.98 -10.75 2.14
CA PHE A 133 13.11 -10.59 0.69
C PHE A 133 12.27 -11.61 -0.08
N ARG A 134 12.35 -12.89 0.32
CA ARG A 134 11.60 -13.98 -0.33
C ARG A 134 10.09 -13.80 -0.19
N GLY A 135 9.60 -13.38 0.98
CA GLY A 135 8.20 -13.06 1.24
C GLY A 135 7.70 -11.97 0.31
N VAL A 136 8.40 -10.83 0.26
CA VAL A 136 8.08 -9.73 -0.66
C VAL A 136 8.08 -10.18 -2.12
N MET A 137 9.04 -11.02 -2.54
CA MET A 137 9.06 -11.54 -3.90
C MET A 137 7.83 -12.39 -4.23
N ARG A 138 7.39 -13.27 -3.31
CA ARG A 138 6.20 -14.12 -3.50
C ARG A 138 4.94 -13.28 -3.63
N GLU A 139 4.76 -12.33 -2.72
CA GLU A 139 3.61 -11.44 -2.72
C GLU A 139 3.61 -10.54 -3.97
N PHE A 140 4.75 -9.91 -4.27
CA PHE A 140 4.90 -9.03 -5.43
C PHE A 140 4.65 -9.74 -6.76
N MET A 141 5.06 -11.01 -6.89
CA MET A 141 4.80 -11.83 -8.09
C MET A 141 3.31 -11.99 -8.40
N VAL A 142 2.46 -12.09 -7.36
CA VAL A 142 1.02 -12.32 -7.49
C VAL A 142 0.29 -11.06 -7.93
N TRP A 143 0.51 -9.93 -7.24
CA TRP A 143 -0.34 -8.76 -7.47
C TRP A 143 0.11 -7.92 -8.69
N GLU A 144 1.38 -7.98 -9.13
CA GLU A 144 1.88 -7.08 -10.19
C GLU A 144 2.28 -7.81 -11.49
N PRO A 145 3.32 -8.68 -11.53
CA PRO A 145 3.66 -9.43 -12.75
C PRO A 145 2.53 -10.31 -13.26
N TYR A 146 1.84 -11.06 -12.39
CA TYR A 146 0.75 -11.94 -12.80
C TYR A 146 -0.43 -11.13 -13.36
N GLU A 147 -0.86 -10.07 -12.67
CA GLU A 147 -1.93 -9.19 -13.13
C GLU A 147 -1.58 -8.53 -14.47
N THR A 148 -0.35 -8.04 -14.61
CA THR A 148 0.16 -7.43 -15.83
C THR A 148 0.19 -8.41 -16.99
N MET A 149 0.59 -9.66 -16.74
CA MET A 149 0.56 -10.71 -17.76
C MET A 149 -0.87 -11.05 -18.19
N GLY A 150 -1.82 -11.05 -17.25
CA GLY A 150 -3.25 -11.17 -17.56
C GLY A 150 -3.74 -10.08 -18.52
N LYS A 151 -3.37 -8.82 -18.24
CA LYS A 151 -3.67 -7.68 -19.13
C LYS A 151 -3.04 -7.86 -20.51
N ILE A 152 -1.78 -8.26 -20.59
CA ILE A 152 -1.07 -8.51 -21.87
C ILE A 152 -1.81 -9.55 -22.72
N ARG A 153 -2.21 -10.68 -22.11
CA ARG A 153 -2.96 -11.74 -22.81
C ARG A 153 -4.33 -11.27 -23.28
N ASN A 154 -5.03 -10.47 -22.47
CA ASN A 154 -6.31 -9.88 -22.85
C ASN A 154 -6.19 -8.92 -24.05
N LEU A 155 -5.14 -8.09 -24.08
CA LEU A 155 -4.86 -7.20 -25.23
C LEU A 155 -4.60 -8.00 -26.51
N ARG A 156 -3.92 -9.16 -26.41
CA ARG A 156 -3.74 -10.06 -27.55
C ARG A 156 -5.06 -10.64 -28.04
N ALA A 157 -5.92 -11.07 -27.12
CA ALA A 157 -7.21 -11.68 -27.44
C ALA A 157 -8.20 -10.68 -28.05
N SER A 158 -8.22 -9.44 -27.57
CA SER A 158 -9.10 -8.38 -28.11
C SER A 158 -8.57 -7.77 -29.41
N GLY A 159 -7.27 -7.88 -29.69
CA GLY A 159 -6.60 -7.20 -30.79
C GLY A 159 -6.33 -5.71 -30.54
N GLU A 160 -6.68 -5.19 -29.35
CA GLU A 160 -6.48 -3.80 -28.94
C GLU A 160 -5.05 -3.54 -28.45
N ASN A 161 -4.06 -3.64 -29.33
CA ASN A 161 -2.65 -3.58 -28.96
C ASN A 161 -2.13 -2.18 -28.57
N GLY A 162 -2.98 -1.14 -28.53
CA GLY A 162 -2.56 0.24 -28.23
C GLY A 162 -1.90 0.41 -26.86
N HIS A 163 -2.32 -0.39 -25.87
CA HIS A 163 -1.74 -0.37 -24.51
C HIS A 163 -0.59 -1.35 -24.31
N LEU A 164 -0.33 -2.26 -25.26
CA LEU A 164 0.68 -3.31 -25.13
C LEU A 164 2.10 -2.77 -24.84
N PRO A 165 2.59 -1.70 -25.50
CA PRO A 165 3.89 -1.12 -25.18
C PRO A 165 4.03 -0.77 -23.70
N ARG A 166 2.98 -0.19 -23.11
CA ARG A 166 2.99 0.21 -21.71
C ARG A 166 3.02 -1.00 -20.79
N ALA A 167 2.15 -1.98 -21.02
CA ALA A 167 2.08 -3.19 -20.22
C ALA A 167 3.39 -4.00 -20.29
N ALA A 168 4.04 -4.06 -21.46
CA ALA A 168 5.35 -4.70 -21.61
C ALA A 168 6.46 -3.98 -20.84
N MET A 169 6.47 -2.64 -20.84
CA MET A 169 7.40 -1.85 -20.03
C MET A 169 7.15 -2.06 -18.53
N ASP A 170 5.88 -2.13 -18.11
CA ASP A 170 5.52 -2.38 -16.71
C ASP A 170 5.98 -3.79 -16.27
N LEU A 171 5.72 -4.84 -17.07
CA LEU A 171 6.22 -6.20 -16.81
C LEU A 171 7.75 -6.25 -16.71
N THR A 172 8.44 -5.54 -17.60
CA THR A 172 9.91 -5.43 -17.56
C THR A 172 10.38 -4.75 -16.28
N TRP A 173 9.71 -3.67 -15.87
CA TRP A 173 10.05 -2.94 -14.65
C TRP A 173 9.81 -3.78 -13.39
N GLN A 174 8.69 -4.49 -13.32
CA GLN A 174 8.36 -5.40 -12.23
C GLN A 174 9.38 -6.55 -12.14
N ALA A 175 9.74 -7.17 -13.27
CA ALA A 175 10.78 -8.19 -13.30
C ALA A 175 12.14 -7.65 -12.84
N ALA A 176 12.52 -6.42 -13.20
CA ALA A 176 13.75 -5.79 -12.72
C ALA A 176 13.77 -5.62 -11.19
N LYS A 177 12.63 -5.27 -10.57
CA LYS A 177 12.49 -5.22 -9.10
C LYS A 177 12.68 -6.60 -8.48
N LEU A 178 12.05 -7.64 -9.01
CA LEU A 178 12.24 -9.01 -8.54
C LEU A 178 13.71 -9.46 -8.64
N ILE A 179 14.38 -9.16 -9.75
CA ILE A 179 15.82 -9.42 -9.93
C ILE A 179 16.64 -8.67 -8.86
N GLY A 180 16.34 -7.39 -8.62
CA GLY A 180 17.00 -6.61 -7.58
C GLY A 180 16.82 -7.19 -6.18
N LEU A 181 15.62 -7.68 -5.83
CA LEU A 181 15.33 -8.34 -4.56
C LEU A 181 16.10 -9.66 -4.44
N ALA A 182 16.03 -10.53 -5.46
CA ALA A 182 16.69 -11.84 -5.47
C ALA A 182 18.21 -11.73 -5.31
N ASN A 183 18.82 -10.72 -5.93
CA ASN A 183 20.27 -10.48 -5.84
C ASN A 183 20.67 -9.58 -4.67
N ARG A 184 19.71 -9.15 -3.84
CA ARG A 184 19.89 -8.14 -2.78
C ARG A 184 20.69 -6.93 -3.26
N ARG A 185 20.33 -6.43 -4.44
CA ARG A 185 21.05 -5.36 -5.12
C ARG A 185 20.15 -4.14 -5.33
N PRO A 186 20.42 -3.03 -4.62
CA PRO A 186 19.85 -1.74 -4.98
C PRO A 186 20.46 -1.24 -6.29
N PHE A 187 19.62 -0.69 -7.15
CA PHE A 187 20.02 -0.07 -8.41
C PHE A 187 20.49 1.37 -8.20
N THR A 188 21.31 1.87 -9.13
CA THR A 188 21.94 3.18 -8.96
C THR A 188 21.03 4.34 -9.35
N THR A 189 20.26 4.19 -10.43
CA THR A 189 19.32 5.19 -10.95
C THR A 189 18.29 4.52 -11.85
N ARG A 190 17.08 5.10 -11.91
CA ARG A 190 15.96 4.62 -12.73
C ARG A 190 16.35 4.36 -14.18
N VAL A 191 17.18 5.21 -14.77
CA VAL A 191 17.58 5.11 -16.19
C VAL A 191 18.51 3.92 -16.46
N ARG A 192 19.21 3.41 -15.44
CA ARG A 192 20.14 2.28 -15.57
C ARG A 192 19.58 0.97 -15.02
N THR A 193 18.43 1.00 -14.34
CA THR A 193 17.83 -0.15 -13.67
C THR A 193 17.73 -1.39 -14.56
N LEU A 194 17.21 -1.25 -15.79
CA LEU A 194 17.04 -2.40 -16.69
C LEU A 194 18.39 -3.03 -17.09
N ARG A 195 19.36 -2.20 -17.48
CA ARG A 195 20.72 -2.65 -17.78
C ARG A 195 21.42 -3.29 -16.60
N GLU A 196 21.28 -2.70 -15.41
CA GLU A 196 21.89 -3.23 -14.18
C GLU A 196 21.27 -4.58 -13.82
N ALA A 197 19.94 -4.70 -13.88
CA ALA A 197 19.23 -5.95 -13.66
C ALA A 197 19.67 -7.03 -14.66
N ALA A 198 19.81 -6.69 -15.94
CA ALA A 198 20.20 -7.63 -17.00
C ALA A 198 21.64 -8.16 -16.85
N ALA A 199 22.48 -7.43 -16.10
CA ALA A 199 23.86 -7.83 -15.80
C ALA A 199 24.00 -8.66 -14.52
N LEU A 200 22.91 -8.87 -13.76
CA LEU A 200 22.94 -9.65 -12.52
C LEU A 200 22.89 -11.16 -12.79
N PRO A 201 23.51 -11.97 -11.91
CA PRO A 201 23.66 -13.41 -12.15
C PRO A 201 22.35 -14.19 -12.02
N SER A 202 21.49 -13.85 -11.04
CA SER A 202 20.20 -14.51 -10.85
C SER A 202 19.10 -13.70 -11.53
N GLN A 203 18.62 -14.15 -12.68
CA GLN A 203 17.56 -13.48 -13.44
C GLN A 203 16.74 -14.48 -14.26
N PRO A 204 15.46 -14.19 -14.54
CA PRO A 204 14.62 -15.05 -15.35
C PRO A 204 15.00 -14.97 -16.83
N ASP A 205 14.86 -16.10 -17.52
CA ASP A 205 15.00 -16.14 -18.98
C ASP A 205 14.01 -15.17 -19.66
N GLY A 206 14.41 -14.58 -20.78
CA GLY A 206 13.60 -13.59 -21.51
C GLY A 206 13.68 -12.15 -20.99
N PHE A 207 14.20 -11.90 -19.78
CA PHE A 207 14.31 -10.53 -19.24
C PHE A 207 15.19 -9.63 -20.10
N ALA A 208 16.41 -10.08 -20.42
CA ALA A 208 17.38 -9.27 -21.16
C ALA A 208 16.86 -8.85 -22.56
N GLU A 209 16.06 -9.69 -23.20
CA GLU A 209 15.43 -9.41 -24.49
C GLU A 209 14.40 -8.28 -24.37
N LEU A 210 13.45 -8.41 -23.44
CA LEU A 210 12.39 -7.41 -23.25
C LEU A 210 12.95 -6.08 -22.71
N ALA A 211 13.98 -6.15 -21.86
CA ALA A 211 14.75 -4.99 -21.41
C ALA A 211 15.40 -4.25 -22.59
N ALA A 212 16.01 -4.97 -23.55
CA ALA A 212 16.60 -4.36 -24.73
C ALA A 212 15.56 -3.72 -25.67
N LEU A 213 14.37 -4.32 -25.81
CA LEU A 213 13.24 -3.72 -26.55
C LEU A 213 12.79 -2.41 -25.88
N SER A 214 12.65 -2.42 -24.56
CA SER A 214 12.29 -1.24 -23.76
C SER A 214 13.33 -0.13 -23.85
N GLU A 215 14.62 -0.43 -23.72
CA GLU A 215 15.70 0.57 -23.82
C GLU A 215 15.83 1.16 -25.23
N SER A 216 15.59 0.36 -26.27
CA SER A 216 15.67 0.81 -27.67
C SER A 216 14.41 1.53 -28.16
N GLY A 217 13.31 1.47 -27.39
CA GLY A 217 12.01 2.01 -27.79
C GLY A 217 11.33 1.26 -28.94
N ARG A 218 11.83 0.07 -29.33
CA ARG A 218 11.27 -0.76 -30.40
C ARG A 218 10.04 -1.53 -29.91
N LEU A 219 8.96 -0.82 -29.61
CA LEU A 219 7.75 -1.36 -29.00
C LEU A 219 6.55 -1.41 -29.97
N GLN A 220 6.75 -1.05 -31.24
CA GLN A 220 5.68 -0.95 -32.23
C GLN A 220 5.21 -2.28 -32.83
N HIS A 221 5.95 -3.37 -32.65
CA HIS A 221 5.65 -4.67 -33.26
C HIS A 221 4.95 -5.58 -32.25
N ALA A 222 3.61 -5.61 -32.31
CA ALA A 222 2.79 -6.27 -31.30
C ALA A 222 3.11 -7.77 -31.14
N ASP A 223 3.29 -8.52 -32.23
CA ASP A 223 3.57 -9.96 -32.15
C ASP A 223 4.94 -10.27 -31.53
N GLU A 224 5.97 -9.51 -31.89
CA GLU A 224 7.32 -9.60 -31.30
C GLU A 224 7.24 -9.28 -29.80
N LEU A 225 6.54 -8.20 -29.44
CA LEU A 225 6.44 -7.74 -28.07
C LEU A 225 5.63 -8.71 -27.19
N HIS A 226 4.52 -9.24 -27.70
CA HIS A 226 3.76 -10.31 -27.03
C HIS A 226 4.61 -11.56 -26.80
N ALA A 227 5.37 -12.00 -27.82
CA ALA A 227 6.25 -13.16 -27.70
C ALA A 227 7.33 -12.94 -26.64
N ALA A 228 7.95 -11.76 -26.60
CA ALA A 228 8.93 -11.40 -25.58
C ALA A 228 8.33 -11.38 -24.17
N CYS A 229 7.11 -10.85 -23.99
CA CYS A 229 6.40 -10.90 -22.71
C CYS A 229 6.11 -12.34 -22.25
N GLU A 230 5.60 -13.20 -23.14
CA GLU A 230 5.34 -14.62 -22.81
C GLU A 230 6.62 -15.38 -22.47
N ARG A 231 7.73 -15.07 -23.14
CA ARG A 231 9.03 -15.64 -22.84
C ARG A 231 9.51 -15.24 -21.46
N LEU A 232 9.46 -13.95 -21.13
CA LEU A 232 9.78 -13.47 -19.78
C LEU A 232 8.86 -14.09 -18.73
N TRP A 233 7.55 -14.18 -18.99
CA TRP A 233 6.61 -14.79 -18.07
C TRP A 233 6.94 -16.26 -17.77
N SER A 234 7.26 -17.02 -18.81
CA SER A 234 7.69 -18.41 -18.68
C SER A 234 9.02 -18.52 -17.92
N GLY A 235 9.95 -17.60 -18.19
CA GLY A 235 11.23 -17.52 -17.49
C GLY A 235 11.07 -17.16 -16.01
N LEU A 236 10.16 -16.25 -15.67
CA LEU A 236 9.83 -15.87 -14.29
C LEU A 236 9.32 -17.06 -13.49
N ASN A 237 8.40 -17.85 -14.05
CA ASN A 237 7.85 -19.03 -13.37
C ASN A 237 8.95 -20.07 -13.08
N ARG A 238 9.76 -20.42 -14.09
CA ARG A 238 10.89 -21.36 -13.90
C ARG A 238 11.91 -20.83 -12.89
N TRP A 239 12.22 -19.54 -12.97
CA TRP A 239 13.17 -18.92 -12.05
C TRP A 239 12.66 -18.89 -10.61
N PHE A 240 11.36 -18.68 -10.39
CA PHE A 240 10.76 -18.79 -9.06
C PHE A 240 10.83 -20.23 -8.53
N GLU A 241 10.57 -21.24 -9.37
CA GLU A 241 10.73 -22.65 -9.02
C GLU A 241 12.19 -22.97 -8.65
N GLU A 242 13.17 -22.50 -9.44
CA GLU A 242 14.61 -22.65 -9.15
C GLU A 242 15.03 -22.00 -7.83
N LEU A 243 14.41 -20.86 -7.50
CA LEU A 243 14.63 -20.18 -6.23
C LEU A 243 13.89 -20.85 -5.06
N GLY A 244 13.00 -21.82 -5.29
CA GLY A 244 12.15 -22.40 -4.26
C GLY A 244 11.10 -21.41 -3.73
N LEU A 245 10.62 -20.51 -4.58
CA LEU A 245 9.60 -19.50 -4.25
C LEU A 245 8.23 -19.94 -4.76
N GLU A 246 7.48 -20.62 -3.90
CA GLU A 246 6.10 -20.98 -4.21
C GLU A 246 5.15 -19.80 -3.98
N TYR A 247 4.49 -19.37 -5.06
CA TYR A 247 3.47 -18.33 -5.01
C TYR A 247 2.09 -18.82 -5.52
N ARG A 248 2.02 -20.07 -5.98
CA ARG A 248 0.79 -20.74 -6.44
C ARG A 248 0.38 -21.78 -5.40
N ARG A 249 -0.94 -22.00 -5.24
CA ARG A 249 -1.48 -23.13 -4.49
C ARG A 249 -2.03 -24.14 -5.49
N ASP A 250 -1.59 -25.39 -5.42
CA ASP A 250 -2.12 -26.44 -6.27
C ASP A 250 -3.40 -27.00 -5.66
N ALA A 251 -4.56 -26.72 -6.28
CA ALA A 251 -5.86 -27.25 -5.86
C ALA A 251 -5.98 -28.78 -6.00
N ALA A 252 -5.00 -29.44 -6.64
CA ALA A 252 -5.04 -30.87 -6.92
C ALA A 252 -4.58 -31.75 -5.73
N ALA A 253 -3.95 -31.19 -4.70
CA ALA A 253 -3.48 -31.96 -3.54
C ALA A 253 -4.54 -32.19 -2.46
N GLU A 254 -5.68 -31.48 -2.50
CA GLU A 254 -6.75 -31.58 -1.50
C GLU A 254 -7.91 -32.50 -1.93
N MET A 255 -7.89 -33.03 -3.16
CA MET A 255 -8.97 -33.87 -3.70
C MET A 255 -8.67 -35.38 -3.74
N ASP A 256 -7.52 -35.84 -3.21
CA ASP A 256 -7.14 -37.27 -3.18
C ASP A 256 -7.34 -37.93 -1.80
N GLY A 257 -8.18 -37.33 -0.95
CA GLY A 257 -8.42 -37.74 0.43
C GLY A 257 -9.78 -38.41 0.71
N SER A 258 -10.54 -38.78 -0.31
CA SER A 258 -11.79 -39.52 -0.12
C SER A 258 -12.13 -40.35 -1.34
N ASP A 259 -11.59 -41.57 -1.39
CA ASP A 259 -12.23 -42.76 -1.93
C ASP A 259 -11.23 -43.91 -1.78
N ASP A 260 -11.31 -44.69 -0.69
CA ASP A 260 -11.57 -46.13 -0.84
C ASP A 260 -11.80 -46.90 0.48
N GLU A 261 -12.71 -47.87 0.35
CA GLU A 261 -12.88 -49.12 1.12
C GLU A 261 -13.79 -49.19 2.37
N GLN A 262 -15.06 -49.52 2.09
CA GLN A 262 -15.82 -50.52 2.87
C GLN A 262 -15.33 -51.94 2.55
N ALA A 263 -14.93 -52.72 3.56
CA ALA A 263 -15.56 -54.01 3.92
C ALA A 263 -14.68 -54.83 4.89
N GLY A 264 -15.23 -55.24 6.04
CA GLY A 264 -14.74 -56.44 6.73
C GLY A 264 -14.81 -56.45 8.26
N GLY A 265 -15.93 -56.93 8.82
CA GLY A 265 -15.91 -58.01 9.81
C GLY A 265 -15.54 -57.73 11.27
N CYS A 266 -16.56 -57.86 12.14
CA CYS A 266 -16.56 -58.59 13.41
C CYS A 266 -15.61 -58.18 14.56
N GLY A 267 -16.23 -57.67 15.64
CA GLY A 267 -16.16 -58.31 16.96
C GLY A 267 -15.43 -57.56 18.08
N GLY A 268 -16.14 -57.36 19.22
CA GLY A 268 -15.56 -57.61 20.55
C GLY A 268 -15.03 -56.42 21.36
N GLU A 269 -15.89 -55.90 22.24
CA GLU A 269 -15.67 -55.65 23.68
C GLU A 269 -14.39 -54.98 24.25
N GLN A 270 -14.67 -53.88 24.97
CA GLN A 270 -14.27 -53.51 26.35
C GLN A 270 -12.81 -53.17 26.73
N ALA A 271 -12.73 -51.95 27.29
CA ALA A 271 -12.20 -51.56 28.60
C ALA A 271 -10.72 -51.15 28.79
N ASP A 272 -10.64 -50.00 29.48
CA ASP A 272 -9.73 -49.56 30.55
C ASP A 272 -8.27 -49.17 30.33
N GLU A 273 -8.03 -47.92 30.75
CA GLU A 273 -7.00 -47.42 31.66
C GLU A 273 -5.60 -48.07 31.64
N SER A 274 -4.57 -47.26 31.37
CA SER A 274 -3.64 -46.80 32.42
C SER A 274 -2.44 -46.00 31.87
N ASP A 275 -1.89 -45.21 32.79
CA ASP A 275 -0.87 -44.17 32.69
C ASP A 275 0.52 -44.58 32.14
N GLY A 276 1.33 -43.59 31.74
CA GLY A 276 2.78 -43.77 31.69
C GLY A 276 3.62 -42.75 30.91
N GLU A 277 3.84 -41.57 31.52
CA GLU A 277 5.07 -40.76 31.55
C GLU A 277 5.93 -40.41 30.28
N ARG A 278 6.09 -39.08 30.11
CA ARG A 278 7.30 -38.28 29.79
C ARG A 278 8.08 -38.52 28.49
N ALA A 279 8.18 -37.47 27.66
CA ALA A 279 9.29 -36.50 27.66
C ALA A 279 9.13 -35.42 26.56
N ASP A 280 9.88 -34.33 26.73
CA ASP A 280 10.06 -33.12 25.91
C ASP A 280 9.91 -33.26 24.38
N GLU A 281 9.32 -32.25 23.73
CA GLU A 281 10.09 -31.27 22.93
C GLU A 281 9.19 -30.14 22.39
N SER A 282 9.76 -28.93 22.42
CA SER A 282 9.18 -27.65 22.07
C SER A 282 8.75 -27.55 20.59
N GLY A 283 7.44 -27.57 20.36
CA GLY A 283 6.82 -27.18 19.09
C GLY A 283 6.56 -25.67 19.07
N GLY A 284 7.44 -24.92 18.39
CA GLY A 284 7.20 -23.54 18.01
C GLY A 284 6.13 -23.48 16.94
N ASP A 285 4.95 -23.05 17.38
CA ASP A 285 3.71 -22.97 16.62
C ASP A 285 3.85 -22.09 15.36
N LYS A 286 3.38 -22.64 14.23
CA LYS A 286 3.24 -21.94 12.95
C LYS A 286 2.13 -20.90 13.13
N ARG A 287 2.49 -19.61 13.15
CA ARG A 287 1.48 -18.56 12.97
C ARG A 287 1.03 -18.56 11.52
N GLU A 288 -0.03 -19.32 11.25
CA GLU A 288 -0.96 -19.05 10.18
C GLU A 288 -1.43 -17.59 10.31
N SER A 289 -1.32 -16.82 9.23
CA SER A 289 -1.97 -15.53 9.11
C SER A 289 -3.47 -15.78 9.03
N SER A 290 -4.11 -15.87 10.19
CA SER A 290 -5.56 -15.73 10.27
C SER A 290 -5.93 -14.37 9.67
N ALA A 291 -6.92 -14.38 8.77
CA ALA A 291 -7.85 -13.27 8.74
C ALA A 291 -8.32 -13.12 10.19
N GLY A 292 -7.77 -12.13 10.90
CA GLY A 292 -8.08 -11.93 12.30
C GLY A 292 -9.58 -11.73 12.42
N GLU A 293 -10.27 -12.75 12.91
CA GLU A 293 -11.59 -12.61 13.48
C GLU A 293 -11.47 -11.56 14.59
N PHE A 294 -11.80 -10.32 14.27
CA PHE A 294 -12.21 -9.34 15.27
C PHE A 294 -13.65 -9.69 15.68
N ALA A 295 -13.83 -10.90 16.22
CA ALA A 295 -15.05 -11.39 16.84
C ALA A 295 -14.86 -11.33 18.37
N GLY A 296 -14.68 -10.11 18.88
CA GLY A 296 -14.64 -9.83 20.31
C GLY A 296 -15.44 -8.56 20.61
N PRO A 297 -16.27 -8.52 21.66
CA PRO A 297 -17.11 -7.37 21.95
C PRO A 297 -16.23 -6.17 22.26
N ILE A 298 -16.41 -5.09 21.50
CA ILE A 298 -15.92 -3.77 21.89
C ILE A 298 -16.82 -3.35 23.04
N ASP A 299 -16.33 -3.59 24.27
CA ASP A 299 -17.05 -3.24 25.49
C ASP A 299 -17.44 -1.76 25.47
N GLU A 300 -18.76 -1.55 25.60
CA GLU A 300 -19.46 -0.36 26.05
C GLU A 300 -18.97 0.99 25.51
N MET A 301 -19.11 1.19 24.19
CA MET A 301 -19.37 2.54 23.66
C MET A 301 -20.85 2.68 23.33
N ASP A 302 -21.55 3.53 24.09
CA ASP A 302 -22.95 3.95 23.89
C ASP A 302 -23.37 3.96 22.41
N GLY A 303 -24.08 2.91 21.96
CA GLY A 303 -24.20 2.64 20.53
C GLY A 303 -25.26 1.64 20.07
N ALA A 304 -26.39 1.49 20.76
CA ALA A 304 -27.67 1.04 20.16
C ALA A 304 -27.63 -0.14 19.16
N GLY A 305 -27.25 -1.34 19.58
CA GLY A 305 -27.60 -2.57 18.85
C GLY A 305 -27.15 -2.67 17.38
N TRP A 306 -25.97 -2.12 17.04
CA TRP A 306 -25.36 -2.32 15.72
C TRP A 306 -24.11 -3.20 15.84
N SER A 307 -23.86 -4.05 14.86
CA SER A 307 -22.62 -4.82 14.70
C SER A 307 -21.96 -4.52 13.35
N TRP A 308 -20.65 -4.75 13.30
CA TRP A 308 -19.83 -4.61 12.10
C TRP A 308 -19.08 -5.89 11.84
N THR A 309 -19.45 -6.61 10.79
CA THR A 309 -18.84 -7.90 10.43
C THR A 309 -18.06 -7.75 9.12
N PRO A 310 -16.83 -8.29 9.02
CA PRO A 310 -16.08 -8.24 7.76
C PRO A 310 -16.87 -8.86 6.61
N VAL A 311 -16.86 -8.21 5.44
CA VAL A 311 -17.39 -8.82 4.23
C VAL A 311 -16.40 -9.88 3.74
N GLY A 312 -16.85 -11.14 3.69
CA GLY A 312 -16.02 -12.25 3.20
C GLY A 312 -15.77 -12.20 1.69
N THR A 313 -14.95 -13.13 1.19
CA THR A 313 -14.58 -13.26 -0.25
C THR A 313 -15.40 -14.31 -0.99
N SER A 314 -16.43 -14.90 -0.35
CA SER A 314 -17.24 -15.96 -0.94
C SER A 314 -18.18 -15.47 -2.02
N ALA A 315 -18.63 -16.38 -2.88
CA ALA A 315 -19.67 -16.09 -3.88
C ALA A 315 -20.99 -15.64 -3.23
N GLU A 316 -21.33 -16.16 -2.04
CA GLU A 316 -22.51 -15.74 -1.29
C GLU A 316 -22.40 -14.28 -0.85
N GLU A 317 -21.23 -13.87 -0.37
CA GLU A 317 -20.97 -12.48 0.03
C GLU A 317 -20.97 -11.54 -1.16
N ARG A 318 -20.44 -11.99 -2.30
CA ARG A 318 -20.53 -11.26 -3.58
C ARG A 318 -21.98 -10.98 -3.96
N GLU A 319 -22.85 -11.99 -3.92
CA GLU A 319 -24.26 -11.81 -4.28
C GLU A 319 -25.00 -10.98 -3.24
N ALA A 320 -24.70 -11.12 -1.95
CA ALA A 320 -25.27 -10.27 -0.90
C ALA A 320 -24.88 -8.80 -1.07
N LEU A 321 -23.65 -8.53 -1.51
CA LEU A 321 -23.16 -7.18 -1.78
C LEU A 321 -23.81 -6.56 -3.00
N ALA A 322 -23.92 -7.32 -4.09
CA ALA A 322 -24.68 -6.91 -5.27
C ALA A 322 -26.12 -6.58 -4.87
N ALA A 323 -26.79 -7.47 -4.13
CA ALA A 323 -28.17 -7.27 -3.69
C ALA A 323 -28.34 -6.00 -2.83
N LEU A 324 -27.43 -5.76 -1.87
CA LEU A 324 -27.49 -4.56 -1.03
C LEU A 324 -27.26 -3.29 -1.85
N LEU A 325 -26.23 -3.26 -2.70
CA LEU A 325 -25.85 -2.06 -3.44
C LEU A 325 -26.80 -1.72 -4.60
N THR A 326 -27.56 -2.69 -5.12
CA THR A 326 -28.58 -2.44 -6.16
C THR A 326 -30.01 -2.35 -5.64
N GLY A 327 -30.25 -2.68 -4.36
CA GLY A 327 -31.60 -2.75 -3.79
C GLY A 327 -32.31 -1.40 -3.64
N GLU A 328 -31.57 -0.28 -3.58
CA GLU A 328 -32.11 1.07 -3.46
C GLU A 328 -31.16 2.12 -4.06
N PRO A 329 -31.63 3.33 -4.40
CA PRO A 329 -30.75 4.40 -4.89
C PRO A 329 -29.88 5.01 -3.76
N TRP A 330 -28.67 5.43 -4.15
CA TRP A 330 -27.68 6.11 -3.31
C TRP A 330 -27.52 7.57 -3.76
N PRO A 331 -28.43 8.48 -3.36
CA PRO A 331 -28.55 9.83 -3.94
C PRO A 331 -27.34 10.73 -3.70
N TYR A 332 -26.40 10.34 -2.83
CA TYR A 332 -25.22 11.14 -2.49
C TYR A 332 -23.91 10.50 -2.98
N HIS A 333 -23.97 9.44 -3.79
CA HIS A 333 -22.80 8.73 -4.31
C HIS A 333 -22.63 9.00 -5.81
N GLY A 334 -21.41 8.87 -6.35
CA GLY A 334 -21.14 9.19 -7.76
C GLY A 334 -22.02 8.42 -8.75
N ILE A 335 -22.31 7.15 -8.43
CA ILE A 335 -23.28 6.30 -9.14
C ILE A 335 -24.50 6.11 -8.24
N VAL A 336 -25.63 6.72 -8.62
CA VAL A 336 -26.87 6.69 -7.82
C VAL A 336 -27.50 5.31 -7.81
N ARG A 337 -27.47 4.59 -8.95
CA ARG A 337 -27.99 3.23 -9.08
C ARG A 337 -26.91 2.34 -9.71
N PRO A 338 -26.06 1.71 -8.89
CA PRO A 338 -25.09 0.74 -9.40
C PRO A 338 -25.79 -0.43 -10.07
N GLU A 339 -25.15 -1.00 -11.09
CA GLU A 339 -25.61 -2.22 -11.74
C GLU A 339 -25.00 -3.44 -11.06
N ALA A 340 -25.80 -4.51 -10.91
CA ALA A 340 -25.39 -5.69 -10.14
C ALA A 340 -24.13 -6.33 -10.72
N GLU A 341 -24.03 -6.38 -12.05
CA GLU A 341 -22.88 -6.94 -12.74
C GLU A 341 -21.59 -6.16 -12.47
N THR A 342 -21.68 -4.83 -12.46
CA THR A 342 -20.55 -3.96 -12.11
C THR A 342 -20.11 -4.18 -10.67
N ILE A 343 -21.04 -4.39 -9.73
CA ILE A 343 -20.70 -4.70 -8.34
C ILE A 343 -20.02 -6.06 -8.21
N ARG A 344 -20.54 -7.10 -8.87
CA ARG A 344 -19.93 -8.43 -8.87
C ARG A 344 -18.52 -8.38 -9.43
N LYS A 345 -18.35 -7.74 -10.59
CA LYS A 345 -17.05 -7.58 -11.22
C LYS A 345 -16.08 -6.84 -10.30
N ALA A 346 -16.50 -5.72 -9.71
CA ALA A 346 -15.67 -4.96 -8.79
C ALA A 346 -15.30 -5.78 -7.53
N PHE A 347 -16.21 -6.62 -7.03
CA PHE A 347 -15.91 -7.57 -5.97
C PHE A 347 -14.87 -8.60 -6.40
N ASP A 348 -15.06 -9.24 -7.55
CA ASP A 348 -14.11 -10.24 -8.08
C ASP A 348 -12.72 -9.63 -8.36
N ASP A 349 -12.67 -8.34 -8.70
CA ASP A 349 -11.44 -7.56 -8.90
C ASP A 349 -10.78 -7.08 -7.58
N GLY A 350 -11.30 -7.45 -6.40
CA GLY A 350 -10.73 -7.05 -5.10
C GLY A 350 -11.14 -5.66 -4.61
N ALA A 351 -12.09 -4.98 -5.25
CA ALA A 351 -12.45 -3.62 -4.84
C ALA A 351 -13.17 -3.55 -3.48
N TYR A 352 -13.51 -4.67 -2.85
CA TYR A 352 -14.15 -4.72 -1.54
C TYR A 352 -13.33 -5.50 -0.50
N HIS A 353 -12.16 -6.02 -0.87
CA HIS A 353 -11.30 -6.81 -0.01
C HIS A 353 -9.86 -6.76 -0.52
N GLY A 354 -8.88 -6.63 0.36
CA GLY A 354 -7.46 -6.59 -0.01
C GLY A 354 -6.67 -5.62 0.85
N ASP A 355 -5.37 -5.46 0.62
CA ASP A 355 -4.50 -4.74 1.55
C ASP A 355 -4.75 -3.23 1.63
N GLU A 356 -5.38 -2.65 0.60
CA GLU A 356 -5.78 -1.25 0.54
C GLU A 356 -7.26 -1.02 0.90
N THR A 357 -8.02 -2.08 1.20
CA THR A 357 -9.46 -1.97 1.47
C THR A 357 -9.93 -2.92 2.58
N ARG A 358 -10.70 -2.38 3.53
CA ARG A 358 -11.47 -3.19 4.50
C ARG A 358 -12.94 -2.86 4.37
N THR A 359 -13.77 -3.88 4.16
CA THR A 359 -15.23 -3.69 4.04
C THR A 359 -15.96 -4.44 5.14
N PHE A 360 -16.96 -3.80 5.72
CA PHE A 360 -17.79 -4.33 6.80
C PHE A 360 -19.26 -4.20 6.45
N TRP A 361 -20.02 -5.27 6.70
CA TRP A 361 -21.46 -5.16 6.85
C TRP A 361 -21.79 -4.33 8.09
N ILE A 362 -22.82 -3.50 7.98
CA ILE A 362 -23.42 -2.84 9.14
C ILE A 362 -24.72 -3.56 9.39
N GLU A 363 -24.85 -4.19 10.55
CA GLU A 363 -25.97 -5.05 10.91
C GLU A 363 -26.72 -4.49 12.09
N ASP A 364 -28.05 -4.67 12.12
CA ASP A 364 -28.86 -4.38 13.29
C ASP A 364 -28.76 -5.50 14.35
N ALA A 365 -29.42 -5.31 15.49
CA ALA A 365 -29.40 -6.26 16.61
C ALA A 365 -29.96 -7.65 16.26
N ALA A 366 -30.71 -7.78 15.15
CA ALA A 366 -31.23 -9.04 14.65
C ALA A 366 -30.32 -9.68 13.57
N GLY A 367 -29.18 -9.07 13.27
CA GLY A 367 -28.24 -9.51 12.22
C GLY A 367 -28.66 -9.11 10.81
N ALA A 368 -29.65 -8.23 10.64
CA ALA A 368 -30.07 -7.81 9.30
C ALA A 368 -29.10 -6.75 8.75
N LYS A 369 -28.64 -6.95 7.50
CA LYS A 369 -27.74 -6.04 6.78
C LYS A 369 -28.41 -4.67 6.56
N ALA A 370 -28.08 -3.72 7.43
CA ALA A 370 -28.56 -2.35 7.47
C ALA A 370 -27.73 -1.40 6.59
N GLY A 371 -26.49 -1.77 6.26
CA GLY A 371 -25.61 -0.94 5.46
C GLY A 371 -24.26 -1.59 5.15
N LEU A 372 -23.37 -0.76 4.62
CA LEU A 372 -22.01 -1.11 4.25
C LEU A 372 -21.07 0.03 4.66
N LEU A 373 -19.94 -0.33 5.25
CA LEU A 373 -18.79 0.54 5.44
C LEU A 373 -17.62 -0.03 4.64
N LYS A 374 -17.02 0.77 3.77
CA LYS A 374 -15.79 0.43 3.06
C LYS A 374 -14.73 1.45 3.41
N ILE A 375 -13.65 1.01 4.04
CA ILE A 375 -12.46 1.80 4.36
C ILE A 375 -11.45 1.57 3.23
N MET A 376 -10.85 2.65 2.74
CA MET A 376 -9.95 2.67 1.58
C MET A 376 -8.62 3.33 1.97
N ASP A 377 -7.61 3.13 1.15
CA ASP A 377 -6.27 3.70 1.29
C ASP A 377 -5.63 3.29 2.62
N THR A 378 -5.86 2.04 3.06
CA THR A 378 -5.39 1.53 4.37
C THR A 378 -3.87 1.46 4.51
N GLN A 379 -3.13 1.63 3.42
CA GLN A 379 -1.68 1.71 3.40
C GLN A 379 -1.16 3.15 3.52
N ASP A 380 -2.02 4.15 3.34
CA ASP A 380 -1.70 5.56 3.45
C ASP A 380 -1.86 6.09 4.88
N PRO A 381 -1.23 7.22 5.22
CA PRO A 381 -1.43 7.87 6.52
C PRO A 381 -2.82 8.52 6.65
N THR A 382 -3.51 8.80 5.54
CA THR A 382 -4.86 9.38 5.53
C THR A 382 -5.82 8.40 4.86
N LEU A 383 -6.73 7.83 5.64
CA LEU A 383 -7.68 6.85 5.13
C LEU A 383 -8.99 7.53 4.70
N LEU A 384 -9.54 7.05 3.59
CA LEU A 384 -10.86 7.44 3.10
C LEU A 384 -11.89 6.34 3.41
N PHE A 385 -13.17 6.68 3.31
CA PHE A 385 -14.23 5.68 3.46
C PHE A 385 -15.47 5.98 2.60
N ASP A 386 -16.17 4.92 2.21
CA ASP A 386 -17.55 4.94 1.69
C ASP A 386 -18.48 4.36 2.76
N LEU A 387 -19.47 5.15 3.18
CA LEU A 387 -20.50 4.75 4.13
C LEU A 387 -21.89 4.78 3.48
N ARG A 388 -22.57 3.64 3.52
CA ARG A 388 -23.93 3.47 2.99
C ARG A 388 -24.85 2.88 4.04
N ILE A 389 -25.92 3.61 4.36
CA ILE A 389 -26.98 3.13 5.25
C ILE A 389 -28.27 3.04 4.44
N ARG A 390 -28.88 1.85 4.45
CA ARG A 390 -30.15 1.61 3.77
C ARG A 390 -31.24 2.51 4.31
N GLN A 391 -32.18 2.92 3.46
CA GLN A 391 -33.20 3.92 3.78
C GLN A 391 -34.00 3.58 5.05
N ALA A 392 -34.35 2.30 5.22
CA ALA A 392 -35.09 1.80 6.38
C ALA A 392 -34.38 2.04 7.73
N TYR A 393 -33.05 2.11 7.73
CA TYR A 393 -32.21 2.22 8.92
C TYR A 393 -31.67 3.64 9.17
N ARG A 394 -31.98 4.59 8.28
CA ARG A 394 -31.58 6.00 8.45
C ARG A 394 -32.32 6.62 9.62
N ARG A 395 -31.69 7.62 10.27
CA ARG A 395 -32.19 8.33 11.45
C ARG A 395 -32.30 7.47 12.73
N GLN A 396 -31.72 6.27 12.73
CA GLN A 396 -31.67 5.38 13.90
C GLN A 396 -30.28 5.36 14.58
N GLY A 397 -29.37 6.26 14.18
CA GLY A 397 -28.03 6.35 14.76
C GLY A 397 -26.95 5.52 14.08
N ALA A 398 -27.31 4.58 13.19
CA ALA A 398 -26.37 3.67 12.50
C ALA A 398 -25.11 4.36 11.94
N ALA A 399 -25.27 5.47 11.21
CA ALA A 399 -24.14 6.20 10.62
C ALA A 399 -23.19 6.78 11.70
N ARG A 400 -23.74 7.32 12.79
CA ARG A 400 -22.94 7.88 13.89
C ARG A 400 -22.19 6.79 14.63
N SER A 401 -22.87 5.68 14.96
CA SER A 401 -22.24 4.54 15.60
C SER A 401 -21.13 3.97 14.72
N THR A 402 -21.39 3.85 13.41
CA THR A 402 -20.41 3.36 12.44
C THR A 402 -19.19 4.26 12.34
N LEU A 403 -19.35 5.58 12.32
CA LEU A 403 -18.21 6.51 12.30
C LEU A 403 -17.33 6.40 13.55
N ARG A 404 -17.94 6.21 14.73
CA ARG A 404 -17.20 6.02 15.99
C ARG A 404 -16.46 4.70 16.01
N TRP A 405 -17.15 3.64 15.64
CA TRP A 405 -16.59 2.29 15.53
C TRP A 405 -15.43 2.27 14.52
N MET A 406 -15.64 2.84 13.33
CA MET A 406 -14.62 2.95 12.29
C MET A 406 -13.38 3.70 12.78
N ALA A 407 -13.55 4.81 13.50
CA ALA A 407 -12.42 5.56 14.03
C ALA A 407 -11.59 4.73 15.02
N ASP A 408 -12.25 4.01 15.92
CA ASP A 408 -11.59 3.11 16.87
C ASP A 408 -10.88 1.96 16.15
N TYR A 409 -11.59 1.29 15.22
CA TYR A 409 -11.01 0.23 14.38
C TYR A 409 -9.79 0.73 13.62
N VAL A 410 -9.90 1.84 12.89
CA VAL A 410 -8.82 2.37 12.06
C VAL A 410 -7.60 2.73 12.89
N PHE A 411 -7.76 3.49 13.97
CA PHE A 411 -6.60 3.96 14.72
C PHE A 411 -5.94 2.85 15.54
N ARG A 412 -6.65 1.77 15.87
CA ARG A 412 -6.07 0.58 16.50
C ARG A 412 -5.38 -0.33 15.49
N GLU A 413 -6.03 -0.60 14.36
CA GLU A 413 -5.57 -1.58 13.38
C GLU A 413 -4.47 -1.05 12.46
N PHE A 414 -4.47 0.26 12.15
CA PHE A 414 -3.51 0.89 11.25
C PHE A 414 -2.65 1.91 12.00
N PRO A 415 -1.53 1.51 12.63
CA PRO A 415 -0.65 2.41 13.37
C PRO A 415 -0.11 3.58 12.53
N SER A 416 0.05 3.39 11.22
CA SER A 416 0.46 4.43 10.27
C SER A 416 -0.60 5.47 9.97
N ALA A 417 -1.89 5.16 10.19
CA ALA A 417 -2.99 6.09 9.98
C ALA A 417 -2.89 7.23 10.98
N ILE A 418 -2.71 8.46 10.51
CA ILE A 418 -2.71 9.67 11.34
C ILE A 418 -4.04 10.43 11.21
N ARG A 419 -4.82 10.11 10.18
CA ARG A 419 -6.05 10.82 9.81
C ARG A 419 -7.05 9.91 9.13
N ILE A 420 -8.33 10.18 9.38
CA ILE A 420 -9.46 9.68 8.59
C ILE A 420 -10.14 10.87 7.95
N GLU A 421 -10.42 10.78 6.66
CA GLU A 421 -11.04 11.83 5.88
C GLU A 421 -12.36 11.36 5.26
N GLY A 422 -13.38 12.19 5.43
CA GLY A 422 -14.74 11.91 5.00
C GLY A 422 -15.29 13.05 4.16
N HIS A 423 -15.81 12.73 2.98
CA HIS A 423 -16.41 13.70 2.09
C HIS A 423 -17.90 13.48 1.94
N THR A 424 -18.65 14.57 1.83
CA THR A 424 -20.08 14.50 1.57
C THR A 424 -20.57 15.74 0.86
N ARG A 425 -21.58 15.60 0.00
CA ARG A 425 -22.24 16.75 -0.62
C ARG A 425 -22.80 17.72 0.41
N THR A 426 -22.79 19.01 0.07
CA THR A 426 -23.33 20.08 0.93
C THR A 426 -24.83 20.00 1.18
N ASP A 427 -25.57 19.24 0.37
CA ASP A 427 -27.00 18.97 0.55
C ASP A 427 -27.31 17.64 1.27
N ASN A 428 -26.30 16.84 1.62
CA ASN A 428 -26.47 15.62 2.41
C ASN A 428 -26.55 15.92 3.91
N ALA A 429 -27.68 16.47 4.34
CA ALA A 429 -27.92 16.85 5.73
C ALA A 429 -27.80 15.67 6.71
N GLY A 430 -28.10 14.44 6.26
CA GLY A 430 -28.01 13.23 7.06
C GLY A 430 -26.56 12.89 7.45
N MET A 431 -25.66 12.87 6.47
CA MET A 431 -24.25 12.60 6.72
C MET A 431 -23.57 13.73 7.50
N GLN A 432 -23.93 14.99 7.22
CA GLN A 432 -23.43 16.13 8.02
C GLN A 432 -23.87 16.03 9.49
N ALA A 433 -25.09 15.57 9.76
CA ALA A 433 -25.57 15.33 11.12
C ALA A 433 -24.88 14.14 11.80
N ALA A 434 -24.46 13.13 11.02
CA ALA A 434 -23.64 12.03 11.52
C ALA A 434 -22.26 12.55 11.97
N PHE A 435 -21.55 13.29 11.11
CA PHE A 435 -20.25 13.89 11.44
C PHE A 435 -20.31 14.79 12.68
N ARG A 436 -21.29 15.70 12.75
CA ARG A 436 -21.47 16.60 13.92
C ARG A 436 -21.68 15.88 15.25
N GLY A 437 -22.07 14.60 15.23
CA GLY A 437 -22.23 13.77 16.44
C GLY A 437 -20.99 12.96 16.83
N THR A 438 -19.85 13.24 16.19
CA THR A 438 -18.58 12.51 16.36
C THR A 438 -17.42 13.50 16.52
N LEU A 439 -16.19 12.99 16.55
CA LEU A 439 -14.98 13.81 16.64
C LEU A 439 -14.54 14.40 15.29
N PHE A 440 -15.22 14.08 14.19
CA PHE A 440 -14.91 14.67 12.88
C PHE A 440 -15.21 16.17 12.85
N VAL A 441 -14.27 16.93 12.28
CA VAL A 441 -14.33 18.39 12.16
C VAL A 441 -14.53 18.77 10.70
N LEU A 442 -15.41 19.75 10.43
CA LEU A 442 -15.56 20.32 9.09
C LEU A 442 -14.34 21.19 8.78
N GLU A 443 -13.56 20.79 7.79
CA GLU A 443 -12.28 21.45 7.45
C GLU A 443 -12.31 22.17 6.11
N SER A 444 -13.13 21.73 5.16
CA SER A 444 -13.13 22.29 3.81
C SER A 444 -14.51 22.34 3.16
N CYS A 445 -14.63 23.25 2.18
CA CYS A 445 -15.73 23.28 1.22
C CYS A 445 -15.14 23.38 -0.19
N HIS A 446 -15.25 22.30 -0.96
CA HIS A 446 -14.76 22.21 -2.33
C HIS A 446 -15.92 22.47 -3.30
N ARG A 447 -15.90 23.63 -3.96
CA ARG A 447 -16.94 24.01 -4.92
C ARG A 447 -16.87 23.16 -6.19
N GLN A 448 -18.03 22.70 -6.67
CA GLN A 448 -18.16 21.92 -7.91
C GLN A 448 -17.19 20.72 -8.01
N SER A 449 -16.94 20.04 -6.90
CA SER A 449 -15.94 18.97 -6.79
C SER A 449 -16.53 17.57 -6.74
N TRP A 450 -17.86 17.45 -6.59
CA TRP A 450 -18.54 16.16 -6.51
C TRP A 450 -19.30 15.85 -7.81
N PRO A 451 -18.76 15.01 -8.71
CA PRO A 451 -19.46 14.58 -9.90
C PRO A 451 -20.52 13.53 -9.59
N GLN A 452 -21.74 13.76 -10.08
CA GLN A 452 -22.83 12.77 -10.07
C GLN A 452 -23.77 13.05 -11.25
N GLU A 453 -24.04 12.02 -12.06
CA GLU A 453 -25.01 12.06 -13.18
C GLU A 453 -24.86 13.31 -14.09
N GLY A 454 -23.61 13.66 -14.44
CA GLY A 454 -23.30 14.79 -15.32
C GLY A 454 -23.44 16.18 -14.66
N ARG A 455 -23.66 16.25 -13.34
CA ARG A 455 -23.71 17.49 -12.56
C ARG A 455 -22.57 17.51 -11.54
N LEU A 456 -22.09 18.72 -11.24
CA LEU A 456 -21.11 18.95 -10.20
C LEU A 456 -21.79 19.61 -8.99
N TYR A 457 -21.62 19.00 -7.83
CA TYR A 457 -22.11 19.52 -6.55
C TYR A 457 -20.93 20.03 -5.72
N ASP A 458 -21.22 20.92 -4.76
CA ASP A 458 -20.25 21.29 -3.74
C ASP A 458 -20.08 20.14 -2.74
N SER A 459 -18.87 19.98 -2.22
CA SER A 459 -18.50 18.93 -1.26
C SER A 459 -17.96 19.55 0.02
N PHE A 460 -18.38 19.07 1.17
CA PHE A 460 -17.73 19.31 2.46
C PHE A 460 -16.74 18.19 2.76
N GLY A 461 -15.53 18.59 3.18
CA GLY A 461 -14.51 17.69 3.69
C GLY A 461 -14.44 17.75 5.21
N TYR A 462 -14.47 16.57 5.83
CA TYR A 462 -14.36 16.37 7.27
C TYR A 462 -13.10 15.59 7.59
N GLY A 463 -12.38 16.01 8.62
CA GLY A 463 -11.19 15.33 9.13
C GLY A 463 -11.39 14.82 10.55
N LEU A 464 -10.85 13.64 10.84
CA LEU A 464 -10.61 13.16 12.20
C LEU A 464 -9.13 12.80 12.33
N LEU A 465 -8.45 13.44 13.27
CA LEU A 465 -7.04 13.19 13.56
C LEU A 465 -6.88 12.11 14.63
N ARG A 466 -5.83 11.30 14.53
CA ARG A 466 -5.46 10.32 15.56
C ARG A 466 -5.37 10.97 16.94
N GLY A 467 -4.70 12.11 17.03
CA GLY A 467 -4.55 12.82 18.31
C GLY A 467 -5.87 13.32 18.91
N ASP A 468 -6.88 13.62 18.10
CA ASP A 468 -8.22 13.99 18.58
C ASP A 468 -8.97 12.76 19.11
N TRP A 469 -8.84 11.63 18.44
CA TRP A 469 -9.37 10.34 18.90
C TRP A 469 -8.72 9.89 20.22
N GLU A 470 -7.39 9.94 20.32
CA GLU A 470 -6.65 9.57 21.55
C GLU A 470 -7.04 10.43 22.75
N ARG A 471 -7.32 11.73 22.52
CA ARG A 471 -7.79 12.65 23.57
C ARG A 471 -9.28 12.55 23.85
N GLY A 472 -10.06 11.90 22.97
CA GLY A 472 -11.51 11.93 23.00
C GLY A 472 -12.12 13.31 22.77
N ALA A 473 -11.38 14.24 22.16
CA ALA A 473 -11.78 15.63 21.99
C ALA A 473 -11.29 16.20 20.65
N ALA A 474 -12.22 16.79 19.88
CA ALA A 474 -11.94 17.36 18.57
C ALA A 474 -11.21 18.71 18.67
N THR A 475 -10.22 18.93 17.81
CA THR A 475 -9.52 20.21 17.70
C THR A 475 -10.21 21.12 16.68
N PRO A 476 -10.66 22.33 17.05
CA PRO A 476 -11.30 23.24 16.09
C PRO A 476 -10.34 23.70 14.99
N VAL A 477 -10.86 23.90 13.79
CA VAL A 477 -10.11 24.54 12.70
C VAL A 477 -9.79 25.99 13.08
N PRO A 478 -8.54 26.46 12.91
CA PRO A 478 -8.20 27.86 13.09
C PRO A 478 -9.11 28.77 12.26
N ALA A 479 -9.46 29.94 12.80
CA ALA A 479 -10.21 30.92 12.04
C ALA A 479 -9.42 31.32 10.78
N MET A 480 -10.04 31.16 9.62
CA MET A 480 -9.43 31.58 8.36
C MET A 480 -9.18 33.09 8.37
N PRO A 481 -7.98 33.56 8.01
CA PRO A 481 -7.76 34.98 7.73
C PRO A 481 -8.74 35.44 6.66
N ARG A 482 -9.39 36.58 6.88
CA ARG A 482 -10.34 37.17 5.93
C ARG A 482 -9.65 37.81 4.75
#